data_AF-A0A2W4RUL0-F1
#
_entry.id   AF-A0A2W4RUL0-F1
#
_cell.length_a   1.000
_cell.length_b   1.000
_cell.length_c   1.000
_cell.angle_alpha   90.00
_cell.angle_beta   90.00
_cell.angle_gamma   90.00
#
_symmetry.space_group_name_H-M   'P 1'
#
loop_
_entity.id
_entity.type
_entity.pdbx_description
1 polymer ?
#
loop_
_entity_poly.entity_id
_entity_poly.type
_entity_poly.pdbx_seq_one_letter_code
_entity_poly.pdbx_strand_id
1 'polypeptide(L)'
;MSDFYINPLSVNEQCHSTNDVLSLIKSMTACFEYLKPTIQKQRIKLWFDPIIENRQFIIGEHFLSSIRRLPNDEDDVKKLWFIYTRKAEETCPSQTLVKLTSQYCSNAIVEGFISDDDVIQKSKWLSFEGHPLNETTEYDVLQDGFVSYSVKNAYHLDSLKPLLPRYEANEKHRKESYYDHGRGEQVAAMPLNHEEAQNLLLISIKQNDDRFAYDDKATKSFYKFKPTHLELEIYHGFQISENDIPPNIKKALQS
;
A
#
# COMPACT_ATOMS: atom_id res chain seq x y z
N MET A 1 -3.21 8.94 -4.77
CA MET A 1 -2.45 7.77 -4.25
C MET A 1 -2.47 6.73 -5.35
N SER A 2 -1.45 5.88 -5.42
CA SER A 2 -1.40 4.80 -6.40
C SER A 2 -2.09 3.56 -5.85
N ASP A 3 -2.71 2.80 -6.74
CA ASP A 3 -3.25 1.48 -6.44
C ASP A 3 -2.13 0.45 -6.24
N PHE A 4 -2.48 -0.70 -5.68
CA PHE A 4 -1.54 -1.81 -5.43
C PHE A 4 -1.94 -3.08 -6.17
N TYR A 5 -0.98 -3.74 -6.82
CA TYR A 5 -1.13 -5.04 -7.47
C TYR A 5 -0.39 -6.12 -6.69
N ILE A 6 -1.07 -7.21 -6.34
CA ILE A 6 -0.42 -8.36 -5.69
C ILE A 6 0.30 -9.16 -6.78
N ASN A 7 1.62 -9.16 -6.74
CA ASN A 7 2.49 -9.73 -7.76
C ASN A 7 2.39 -11.27 -7.77
N PRO A 8 1.81 -11.90 -8.80
CA PRO A 8 1.68 -13.35 -8.87
C PRO A 8 3.02 -14.06 -9.03
N LEU A 9 4.01 -13.41 -9.66
CA LEU A 9 5.32 -13.98 -9.88
C LEU A 9 6.12 -14.13 -8.58
N SER A 10 5.70 -13.43 -7.52
CA SER A 10 6.32 -13.56 -6.21
C SER A 10 5.96 -14.86 -5.50
N VAL A 11 5.11 -15.75 -6.05
CA VAL A 11 4.61 -16.96 -5.36
C VAL A 11 5.41 -18.23 -5.68
N ASN A 12 6.34 -18.21 -6.64
CA ASN A 12 6.91 -19.44 -7.21
C ASN A 12 7.94 -20.13 -6.29
N GLU A 13 7.55 -21.29 -5.73
CA GLU A 13 8.42 -22.27 -5.04
C GLU A 13 9.30 -21.73 -3.90
N GLN A 14 8.87 -20.65 -3.23
CA GLN A 14 9.67 -19.97 -2.20
C GLN A 14 9.49 -20.53 -0.77
N CYS A 15 8.52 -21.41 -0.54
CA CYS A 15 8.27 -22.01 0.77
C CYS A 15 8.74 -23.47 0.82
N HIS A 16 9.29 -23.88 1.96
CA HIS A 16 9.68 -25.26 2.24
C HIS A 16 8.83 -25.90 3.33
N SER A 17 8.05 -25.11 4.07
CA SER A 17 7.26 -25.56 5.19
C SER A 17 5.97 -24.76 5.37
N THR A 18 5.03 -25.32 6.16
CA THR A 18 3.82 -24.61 6.61
C THR A 18 4.15 -23.34 7.40
N ASN A 19 5.28 -23.31 8.11
CA ASN A 19 5.71 -22.14 8.88
C ASN A 19 6.15 -21.00 7.97
N ASP A 20 6.81 -21.31 6.84
CA ASP A 20 7.20 -20.30 5.85
C ASP A 20 5.95 -19.67 5.25
N VAL A 21 4.98 -20.50 4.85
CA VAL A 21 3.67 -20.03 4.35
C VAL A 21 3.01 -19.11 5.38
N LEU A 22 2.97 -19.52 6.64
CA LEU A 22 2.36 -18.71 7.69
C LEU A 22 3.05 -17.35 7.85
N SER A 23 4.38 -17.33 7.86
CA SER A 23 5.18 -16.11 7.97
C SER A 23 4.87 -15.14 6.84
N LEU A 24 4.89 -15.63 5.59
CA LEU A 24 4.65 -14.81 4.41
C LEU A 24 3.21 -14.28 4.34
N ILE A 25 2.23 -15.09 4.71
CA ILE A 25 0.84 -14.63 4.77
C ILE A 25 0.64 -13.62 5.92
N LYS A 26 1.31 -13.79 7.07
CA LYS A 26 1.30 -12.78 8.16
C LYS A 26 1.89 -11.45 7.71
N SER A 27 3.02 -11.48 6.99
CA SER A 27 3.67 -10.28 6.45
C SER A 27 2.77 -9.53 5.45
N MET A 28 2.15 -10.27 4.53
CA MET A 28 1.23 -9.70 3.54
C MET A 28 -0.08 -9.19 4.18
N THR A 29 -0.67 -9.92 5.12
CA THR A 29 -1.88 -9.48 5.82
C THR A 29 -1.64 -8.26 6.71
N ALA A 30 -0.44 -8.09 7.28
CA ALA A 30 -0.05 -6.86 7.97
C ALA A 30 -0.04 -5.65 7.02
N CYS A 31 0.42 -5.84 5.77
CA CYS A 31 0.31 -4.82 4.73
C CYS A 31 -1.16 -4.47 4.42
N PHE A 32 -2.03 -5.48 4.28
CA PHE A 32 -3.45 -5.25 4.02
C PHE A 32 -4.15 -4.51 5.17
N GLU A 33 -3.88 -4.88 6.42
CA GLU A 33 -4.44 -4.18 7.58
C GLU A 33 -3.97 -2.73 7.64
N TYR A 34 -2.72 -2.43 7.28
CA TYR A 34 -2.24 -1.06 7.18
C TYR A 34 -2.94 -0.25 6.07
N LEU A 35 -3.25 -0.90 4.94
CA LEU A 35 -3.98 -0.30 3.81
C LEU A 35 -5.50 -0.21 4.03
N LYS A 36 -6.03 -0.95 5.00
CA LYS A 36 -7.47 -1.10 5.27
C LYS A 36 -8.24 0.22 5.32
N PRO A 37 -7.80 1.27 6.03
CA PRO A 37 -8.56 2.53 6.10
C PRO A 37 -8.71 3.16 4.71
N THR A 38 -7.63 3.12 3.93
CA THR A 38 -7.53 3.68 2.57
C THR A 38 -8.41 2.92 1.59
N ILE A 39 -8.43 1.58 1.69
CA ILE A 39 -9.30 0.70 0.88
C ILE A 39 -10.78 0.96 1.23
N GLN A 40 -11.12 1.02 2.52
CA GLN A 40 -12.50 1.25 2.98
C GLN A 40 -13.07 2.60 2.51
N LYS A 41 -12.23 3.64 2.44
CA LYS A 41 -12.60 4.97 1.90
C LYS A 41 -12.40 5.08 0.37
N GLN A 42 -12.15 3.96 -0.31
CA GLN A 42 -11.96 3.88 -1.77
C GLN A 42 -10.90 4.86 -2.29
N ARG A 43 -9.83 5.08 -1.52
CA ARG A 43 -8.73 5.99 -1.89
C ARG A 43 -7.61 5.28 -2.65
N ILE A 44 -7.52 3.96 -2.49
CA ILE A 44 -6.70 3.04 -3.27
C ILE A 44 -7.53 1.80 -3.57
N LYS A 45 -7.18 1.12 -4.66
CA LYS A 45 -7.61 -0.24 -4.93
C LYS A 45 -6.45 -1.21 -4.68
N LEU A 46 -6.83 -2.40 -4.21
CA LEU A 46 -5.97 -3.56 -4.20
C LEU A 46 -6.42 -4.44 -5.38
N TRP A 47 -5.48 -4.85 -6.19
CA TRP A 47 -5.68 -5.68 -7.38
C TRP A 47 -5.12 -7.06 -7.12
N PHE A 48 -5.96 -8.07 -7.27
CA PHE A 48 -5.60 -9.46 -7.06
C PHE A 48 -5.80 -10.28 -8.34
N ASP A 49 -4.75 -10.98 -8.75
CA ASP A 49 -4.79 -11.94 -9.85
C ASP A 49 -5.06 -13.36 -9.31
N PRO A 50 -6.20 -14.00 -9.67
CA PRO A 50 -6.52 -15.36 -9.25
C PRO A 50 -5.48 -16.42 -9.62
N ILE A 51 -4.59 -16.15 -10.60
CA ILE A 51 -3.50 -17.07 -10.93
C ILE A 51 -2.60 -17.37 -9.72
N ILE A 52 -2.51 -16.45 -8.75
CA ILE A 52 -1.81 -16.65 -7.47
C ILE A 52 -2.24 -17.96 -6.81
N GLU A 53 -3.53 -18.25 -6.78
CA GLU A 53 -4.09 -19.42 -6.08
C GLU A 53 -3.63 -20.74 -6.69
N ASN A 54 -3.31 -20.73 -7.99
CA ASN A 54 -2.89 -21.89 -8.76
C ASN A 54 -1.37 -22.03 -8.87
N ARG A 55 -0.58 -21.04 -8.45
CA ARG A 55 0.88 -21.14 -8.46
C ARG A 55 1.38 -22.07 -7.36
N GLN A 56 2.52 -22.71 -7.60
CA GLN A 56 3.17 -23.54 -6.59
C GLN A 56 3.88 -22.65 -5.58
N PHE A 57 3.42 -22.67 -4.32
CA PHE A 57 4.02 -21.89 -3.25
C PHE A 57 5.08 -22.72 -2.52
N ILE A 58 4.72 -23.97 -2.24
CA ILE A 58 5.62 -25.05 -1.87
C ILE A 58 5.76 -25.96 -3.09
N ILE A 59 6.94 -26.54 -3.33
CA ILE A 59 7.18 -27.46 -4.46
C ILE A 59 6.12 -28.58 -4.44
N GLY A 60 5.40 -28.75 -5.56
CA GLY A 60 4.35 -29.75 -5.70
C GLY A 60 3.01 -29.40 -5.03
N GLU A 61 2.87 -28.18 -4.49
CA GLU A 61 1.70 -27.74 -3.76
C GLU A 61 1.26 -26.32 -4.13
N HIS A 62 0.01 -26.21 -4.59
CA HIS A 62 -0.60 -24.93 -4.92
C HIS A 62 -0.81 -24.04 -3.70
N PHE A 63 -0.63 -22.73 -3.90
CA PHE A 63 -0.78 -21.68 -2.89
C PHE A 63 -2.08 -21.79 -2.09
N LEU A 64 -3.23 -21.98 -2.76
CA LEU A 64 -4.52 -22.10 -2.08
C LEU A 64 -4.58 -23.32 -1.15
N SER A 65 -3.96 -24.43 -1.55
CA SER A 65 -3.87 -25.64 -0.73
C SER A 65 -2.98 -25.42 0.49
N SER A 66 -1.90 -24.64 0.35
CA SER A 66 -1.01 -24.27 1.45
C SER A 66 -1.70 -23.42 2.50
N ILE A 67 -2.47 -22.41 2.08
CA ILE A 67 -3.24 -21.58 3.01
C ILE A 67 -4.30 -22.41 3.74
N ARG A 68 -5.00 -23.31 3.04
CA ARG A 68 -6.04 -24.16 3.65
C ARG A 68 -5.47 -25.14 4.68
N ARG A 69 -4.19 -25.54 4.54
CA ARG A 69 -3.50 -26.45 5.47
C ARG A 69 -2.85 -25.76 6.66
N LEU A 70 -2.88 -24.43 6.72
CA LEU A 70 -2.41 -23.70 7.91
C LEU A 70 -3.19 -24.16 9.16
N PRO A 71 -2.54 -24.20 10.34
CA PRO A 71 -3.18 -24.62 11.61
C PRO A 71 -4.48 -23.87 11.93
N ASN A 72 -5.41 -24.50 12.66
CA ASN A 72 -6.74 -23.92 12.97
C ASN A 72 -6.67 -22.70 13.90
N ASP A 73 -5.65 -22.62 14.75
CA ASP A 73 -5.35 -21.46 15.59
C ASP A 73 -4.89 -20.23 14.78
N GLU A 74 -4.58 -20.41 13.49
CA GLU A 74 -4.24 -19.33 12.54
C GLU A 74 -5.42 -18.95 11.62
N ASP A 75 -6.64 -19.31 12.00
CA ASP A 75 -7.86 -19.04 11.23
C ASP A 75 -8.09 -17.55 10.94
N ASP A 76 -7.66 -16.65 11.83
CA ASP A 76 -7.81 -15.21 11.63
C ASP A 76 -6.95 -14.72 10.47
N VAL A 77 -5.70 -15.19 10.36
CA VAL A 77 -4.79 -14.86 9.25
C VAL A 77 -5.35 -15.37 7.93
N LYS A 78 -5.88 -16.60 7.90
CA LYS A 78 -6.53 -17.18 6.72
C LYS A 78 -7.74 -16.33 6.30
N LYS A 79 -8.62 -15.98 7.25
CA LYS A 79 -9.81 -15.16 6.99
C LYS A 79 -9.44 -13.79 6.44
N LEU A 80 -8.44 -13.13 7.03
CA LEU A 80 -7.97 -11.84 6.55
C LEU A 80 -7.50 -11.93 5.10
N TRP A 81 -6.64 -12.91 4.77
CA TRP A 81 -6.21 -13.16 3.41
C TRP A 81 -7.40 -13.24 2.44
N PHE A 82 -8.36 -14.13 2.71
CA PHE A 82 -9.53 -14.31 1.83
C PHE A 82 -10.44 -13.07 1.76
N ILE A 83 -10.62 -12.34 2.87
CA ILE A 83 -11.43 -11.12 2.88
C ILE A 83 -10.82 -10.07 1.96
N TYR A 84 -9.50 -9.88 1.99
CA TYR A 84 -8.84 -8.89 1.15
C TYR A 84 -8.78 -9.32 -0.31
N THR A 85 -8.37 -10.56 -0.60
CA THR A 85 -8.22 -11.01 -1.99
C THR A 85 -9.54 -11.16 -2.73
N ARG A 86 -10.60 -11.65 -2.08
CA ARG A 86 -11.93 -11.77 -2.73
C ARG A 86 -12.62 -10.43 -2.97
N LYS A 87 -12.29 -9.40 -2.19
CA LYS A 87 -12.76 -8.02 -2.45
C LYS A 87 -11.92 -7.30 -3.51
N ALA A 88 -10.68 -7.74 -3.71
CA ALA A 88 -9.70 -7.21 -4.65
C ALA A 88 -9.68 -7.96 -5.99
N GLU A 89 -10.48 -9.02 -6.13
CA GLU A 89 -10.50 -9.89 -7.29
C GLU A 89 -11.07 -9.14 -8.49
N GLU A 90 -10.20 -8.74 -9.41
CA GLU A 90 -10.58 -8.33 -10.76
C GLU A 90 -10.05 -9.39 -11.72
N THR A 91 -10.96 -10.07 -12.43
CA THR A 91 -10.58 -11.09 -13.40
C THR A 91 -10.22 -10.43 -14.72
N CYS A 92 -8.93 -10.40 -15.06
CA CYS A 92 -8.48 -9.90 -16.35
C CYS A 92 -8.53 -11.01 -17.41
N PRO A 93 -9.10 -10.75 -18.60
CA PRO A 93 -9.17 -11.75 -19.67
C PRO A 93 -7.84 -11.90 -20.43
N SER A 94 -6.95 -10.91 -20.35
CA SER A 94 -5.64 -10.91 -21.01
C SER A 94 -4.51 -11.13 -20.02
N GLN A 95 -3.55 -11.95 -20.44
CA GLN A 95 -2.31 -12.19 -19.72
C GLN A 95 -1.12 -11.89 -20.63
N THR A 96 -0.10 -11.28 -20.06
CA THR A 96 1.14 -10.93 -20.76
C THR A 96 2.30 -11.64 -20.10
N LEU A 97 3.17 -12.25 -20.92
CA LEU A 97 4.42 -12.83 -20.46
C LEU A 97 5.41 -11.71 -20.17
N VAL A 98 5.97 -11.70 -18.96
CA VAL A 98 6.99 -10.73 -18.57
C VAL A 98 8.18 -11.41 -17.89
N LYS A 99 9.30 -10.70 -17.89
CA LYS A 99 10.46 -11.03 -17.06
C LYS A 99 10.70 -9.91 -16.06
N LEU A 100 10.81 -10.27 -14.79
CA LEU A 100 11.19 -9.36 -13.72
C LEU A 100 12.69 -9.43 -13.51
N THR A 101 13.30 -8.26 -13.42
CA THR A 101 14.71 -8.09 -13.04
C THR A 101 14.82 -6.92 -12.07
N SER A 102 15.98 -6.77 -11.44
CA SER A 102 16.27 -5.59 -10.64
C SER A 102 17.75 -5.26 -10.75
N GLN A 103 18.06 -3.96 -10.87
CA GLN A 103 19.43 -3.45 -10.85
C GLN A 103 20.21 -3.86 -9.58
N TYR A 104 19.52 -4.10 -8.47
CA TYR A 104 20.11 -4.50 -7.20
C TYR A 104 20.33 -6.02 -7.08
N CYS A 105 19.78 -6.81 -8.00
CA CYS A 105 19.82 -8.28 -8.01
C CYS A 105 20.01 -8.81 -9.44
N SER A 106 21.13 -8.44 -10.08
CA SER A 106 21.39 -8.71 -11.52
C SER A 106 21.35 -10.19 -11.93
N ASN A 107 21.50 -11.11 -10.98
CA ASN A 107 21.55 -12.55 -11.24
C ASN A 107 20.20 -13.24 -11.06
N ALA A 108 19.18 -12.53 -10.57
CA ALA A 108 17.86 -13.09 -10.30
C ALA A 108 16.88 -12.61 -11.38
N ILE A 109 16.27 -13.58 -12.08
CA ILE A 109 15.26 -13.32 -13.12
C ILE A 109 14.07 -14.21 -12.81
N VAL A 110 12.87 -13.63 -12.79
CA VAL A 110 11.63 -14.38 -12.66
C VAL A 110 10.78 -14.11 -13.90
N GLU A 111 10.41 -15.17 -14.61
CA GLU A 111 9.57 -15.09 -15.80
C GLU A 111 8.18 -15.66 -15.52
N GLY A 112 7.16 -15.04 -16.10
CA GLY A 112 5.83 -15.63 -16.13
C GLY A 112 4.75 -14.65 -16.55
N PHE A 113 3.52 -15.15 -16.52
CA PHE A 113 2.35 -14.39 -16.93
C PHE A 113 1.78 -13.54 -15.80
N ILE A 114 1.41 -12.31 -16.14
CA ILE A 114 0.71 -11.34 -15.30
C ILE A 114 -0.55 -10.85 -16.02
N SER A 115 -1.52 -10.37 -15.27
CA SER A 115 -2.82 -9.89 -15.77
C SER A 115 -2.81 -8.40 -16.11
N ASP A 116 -3.44 -7.99 -17.22
CA ASP A 116 -3.67 -6.58 -17.64
C ASP A 116 -2.51 -5.58 -17.45
N ASP A 117 -1.77 -5.34 -18.53
CA ASP A 117 -0.65 -4.39 -18.60
C ASP A 117 -0.99 -2.98 -18.08
N ASP A 118 -2.22 -2.49 -18.28
CA ASP A 118 -2.61 -1.12 -17.91
C ASP A 118 -2.71 -0.93 -16.39
N VAL A 119 -3.29 -1.91 -15.68
CA VAL A 119 -3.37 -1.92 -14.21
C VAL A 119 -1.96 -1.95 -13.64
N ILE A 120 -1.13 -2.79 -14.24
CA ILE A 120 0.21 -3.05 -13.78
C ILE A 120 1.11 -1.82 -13.89
N GLN A 121 1.11 -1.14 -15.03
CA GLN A 121 1.93 0.06 -15.24
C GLN A 121 1.55 1.22 -14.31
N LYS A 122 0.29 1.28 -13.86
CA LYS A 122 -0.23 2.36 -12.99
C LYS A 122 -0.17 2.04 -11.50
N SER A 123 0.12 0.79 -11.14
CA SER A 123 0.12 0.30 -9.77
C SER A 123 1.51 0.19 -9.16
N LYS A 124 1.55 0.21 -7.83
CA LYS A 124 2.70 -0.27 -7.06
C LYS A 124 2.49 -1.74 -6.76
N TRP A 125 3.56 -2.51 -6.58
CA TRP A 125 3.46 -3.95 -6.43
C TRP A 125 3.62 -4.38 -4.97
N LEU A 126 2.87 -5.41 -4.57
CA LEU A 126 3.02 -6.15 -3.32
C LEU A 126 3.51 -7.56 -3.64
N SER A 127 4.70 -7.91 -3.17
CA SER A 127 5.30 -9.23 -3.38
C SER A 127 5.40 -10.00 -2.07
N PHE A 128 5.42 -11.33 -2.13
CA PHE A 128 5.82 -12.14 -0.98
C PHE A 128 7.34 -12.11 -0.83
N GLU A 129 7.82 -11.86 0.39
CA GLU A 129 9.26 -11.91 0.73
C GLU A 129 9.83 -13.36 0.67
N GLY A 130 11.15 -13.52 0.76
CA GLY A 130 11.84 -14.81 0.77
C GLY A 130 12.73 -15.08 -0.44
N HIS A 131 12.44 -14.46 -1.60
CA HIS A 131 13.33 -14.50 -2.76
C HIS A 131 14.06 -13.15 -2.93
N PRO A 132 15.38 -13.12 -3.20
CA PRO A 132 16.13 -11.86 -3.28
C PRO A 132 15.55 -10.83 -4.24
N LEU A 133 15.02 -11.29 -5.39
CA LEU A 133 14.34 -10.40 -6.32
C LEU A 133 13.07 -9.79 -5.69
N ASN A 134 12.29 -10.61 -4.97
CA ASN A 134 11.02 -10.16 -4.37
C ASN A 134 11.22 -9.12 -3.26
N GLU A 135 12.40 -9.10 -2.65
CA GLU A 135 12.81 -8.18 -1.58
C GLU A 135 13.46 -6.89 -2.11
N THR A 136 13.33 -6.61 -3.40
CA THR A 136 13.76 -5.33 -3.98
C THR A 136 12.65 -4.30 -3.89
N THR A 137 12.99 -3.01 -3.80
CA THR A 137 12.00 -1.92 -3.74
C THR A 137 11.53 -1.46 -5.12
N GLU A 138 12.15 -1.98 -6.19
CA GLU A 138 11.86 -1.63 -7.57
C GLU A 138 12.21 -2.80 -8.49
N TYR A 139 11.27 -3.10 -9.41
CA TYR A 139 11.47 -4.05 -10.51
C TYR A 139 11.62 -3.31 -11.83
N ASP A 140 12.44 -3.86 -12.70
CA ASP A 140 12.37 -3.64 -14.13
C ASP A 140 11.56 -4.77 -14.76
N VAL A 141 10.48 -4.40 -15.45
CA VAL A 141 9.59 -5.35 -16.13
C VAL A 141 9.94 -5.36 -17.61
N LEU A 142 10.38 -6.51 -18.09
CA LEU A 142 10.78 -6.73 -19.48
C LEU A 142 9.67 -7.45 -20.25
N GLN A 143 9.37 -6.94 -21.44
CA GLN A 143 8.48 -7.53 -22.43
C GLN A 143 9.26 -7.69 -23.74
N ASP A 144 9.13 -8.83 -24.41
CA ASP A 144 9.85 -9.16 -25.65
C ASP A 144 11.37 -8.94 -25.58
N GLY A 145 11.96 -9.07 -24.37
CA GLY A 145 13.40 -8.91 -24.13
C GLY A 145 13.88 -7.47 -23.91
N PHE A 146 13.00 -6.48 -23.90
CA PHE A 146 13.33 -5.07 -23.61
C PHE A 146 12.67 -4.61 -22.31
N VAL A 147 13.33 -3.72 -21.56
CA VAL A 147 12.71 -3.08 -20.39
C VAL A 147 11.55 -2.22 -20.90
N SER A 148 10.34 -2.62 -20.52
CA SER A 148 9.11 -1.93 -20.91
C SER A 148 8.83 -0.78 -19.94
N TYR A 149 8.93 -1.05 -18.63
CA TYR A 149 8.71 -0.08 -17.55
C TYR A 149 9.30 -0.57 -16.22
N SER A 150 9.43 0.34 -15.25
CA SER A 150 9.84 0.01 -13.87
C SER A 150 8.67 0.22 -12.91
N VAL A 151 8.56 -0.63 -11.88
CA VAL A 151 7.50 -0.56 -10.86
C VAL A 151 8.08 -0.58 -9.46
N LYS A 152 7.52 0.24 -8.57
CA LYS A 152 7.86 0.21 -7.14
C LYS A 152 7.26 -1.03 -6.49
N ASN A 153 8.02 -1.69 -5.64
CA ASN A 153 7.62 -2.90 -4.94
C ASN A 153 7.72 -2.74 -3.41
N ALA A 154 6.81 -3.40 -2.71
CA ALA A 154 6.88 -3.64 -1.29
C ALA A 154 6.62 -5.13 -1.01
N TYR A 155 7.31 -5.68 -0.02
CA TYR A 155 7.29 -7.10 0.31
C TYR A 155 7.02 -7.36 1.80
N HIS A 156 7.09 -6.32 2.63
CA HIS A 156 6.64 -6.29 4.02
C HIS A 156 6.22 -4.87 4.42
N LEU A 157 5.68 -4.72 5.64
CA LEU A 157 5.10 -3.46 6.12
C LEU A 157 6.08 -2.26 6.07
N ASP A 158 7.34 -2.45 6.48
CA ASP A 158 8.32 -1.35 6.46
C ASP A 158 8.76 -0.93 5.05
N SER A 159 8.68 -1.81 4.04
CA SER A 159 8.88 -1.45 2.63
C SER A 159 7.64 -0.78 2.02
N LEU A 160 6.45 -1.05 2.57
CA LEU A 160 5.19 -0.44 2.13
C LEU A 160 5.04 1.01 2.60
N LYS A 161 5.36 1.32 3.86
CA LYS A 161 5.17 2.68 4.43
C LYS A 161 5.79 3.80 3.58
N PRO A 162 7.02 3.67 3.02
CA PRO A 162 7.61 4.68 2.13
C PRO A 162 6.87 4.88 0.81
N LEU A 163 6.06 3.91 0.39
CA LEU A 163 5.23 4.02 -0.82
C LEU A 163 3.93 4.81 -0.57
N LEU A 164 3.68 5.26 0.65
CA LEU A 164 2.46 5.96 1.02
C LEU A 164 2.80 7.33 1.62
N PRO A 165 1.82 8.25 1.70
CA PRO A 165 1.97 9.46 2.48
C PRO A 165 2.32 9.14 3.93
N ARG A 166 3.36 9.78 4.46
CA ARG A 166 3.83 9.59 5.83
C ARG A 166 3.62 10.85 6.65
N TYR A 167 3.07 10.66 7.83
CA TYR A 167 2.89 11.70 8.82
C TYR A 167 4.20 11.85 9.59
N GLU A 168 4.64 13.09 9.70
CA GLU A 168 5.76 13.47 10.55
C GLU A 168 5.26 14.48 11.56
N ALA A 169 5.45 14.16 12.84
CA ALA A 169 5.25 15.12 13.90
C ALA A 169 6.41 16.12 13.87
N ASN A 170 6.14 17.35 13.45
CA ASN A 170 7.14 18.40 13.45
C ASN A 170 7.26 19.01 14.88
N GLU A 171 8.48 19.24 15.37
CA GLU A 171 8.75 19.80 16.71
C GLU A 171 8.09 21.17 16.97
N LYS A 172 7.75 21.91 15.90
CA LYS A 172 6.96 23.16 15.98
C LYS A 172 5.48 22.92 16.29
N HIS A 173 4.98 21.71 16.09
CA HIS A 173 3.61 21.29 16.39
C HIS A 173 3.52 20.79 17.82
N ARG A 174 3.77 21.73 18.74
CA ARG A 174 3.46 21.59 20.17
C ARG A 174 1.96 21.27 20.32
N LYS A 175 1.55 20.82 21.51
CA LYS A 175 0.14 20.74 21.92
C LYS A 175 -0.58 22.11 21.94
N GLU A 176 0.07 23.16 21.45
CA GLU A 176 -0.35 24.56 21.49
C GLU A 176 -0.18 25.15 20.08
N SER A 177 -1.07 26.07 19.72
CA SER A 177 -1.02 26.77 18.43
C SER A 177 0.25 27.63 18.29
N TYR A 178 0.72 27.84 17.05
CA TYR A 178 1.88 28.69 16.78
C TYR A 178 1.67 29.56 15.53
N TYR A 179 2.49 30.61 15.36
CA TYR A 179 2.46 31.46 14.17
C TYR A 179 3.61 31.07 13.23
N ASP A 180 3.30 30.66 12.00
CA ASP A 180 4.31 30.35 10.97
C ASP A 180 4.80 31.64 10.31
N HIS A 181 5.91 32.18 10.81
CA HIS A 181 6.52 33.41 10.28
C HIS A 181 6.93 33.32 8.80
N GLY A 182 7.22 32.12 8.27
CA GLY A 182 7.57 31.95 6.87
C GLY A 182 6.38 32.14 5.93
N ARG A 183 5.16 31.93 6.45
CA ARG A 183 3.92 31.95 5.68
C ARG A 183 2.90 33.00 6.13
N GLY A 184 3.13 33.66 7.27
CA GLY A 184 2.27 34.72 7.80
C GLY A 184 0.93 34.24 8.34
N GLU A 185 0.81 32.98 8.76
CA GLU A 185 -0.46 32.36 9.20
C GLU A 185 -0.38 31.74 10.60
N GLN A 186 -1.51 31.67 11.30
CA GLN A 186 -1.63 30.96 12.58
C GLN A 186 -1.99 29.49 12.33
N VAL A 187 -1.22 28.57 12.92
CA VAL A 187 -1.37 27.12 12.80
C VAL A 187 -1.92 26.57 14.11
N ALA A 188 -3.09 25.93 14.06
CA ALA A 188 -3.67 25.27 15.22
C ALA A 188 -2.88 24.01 15.61
N ALA A 189 -2.93 23.63 16.89
CA ALA A 189 -2.33 22.38 17.35
C ALA A 189 -3.00 21.16 16.71
N MET A 190 -2.24 20.07 16.54
CA MET A 190 -2.78 18.77 16.15
C MET A 190 -3.20 18.01 17.41
N PRO A 191 -4.50 17.81 17.70
CA PRO A 191 -4.94 17.07 18.89
C PRO A 191 -4.77 15.55 18.78
N LEU A 192 -4.58 15.04 17.56
CA LEU A 192 -4.44 13.60 17.29
C LEU A 192 -3.02 13.10 17.64
N ASN A 193 -2.94 11.85 18.09
CA ASN A 193 -1.67 11.16 18.22
C ASN A 193 -1.09 10.78 16.84
N HIS A 194 0.15 10.29 16.81
CA HIS A 194 0.84 9.96 15.56
C HIS A 194 0.11 8.91 14.71
N GLU A 195 -0.43 7.87 15.34
CA GLU A 195 -1.14 6.78 14.64
C GLU A 195 -2.47 7.27 14.06
N GLU A 196 -3.24 8.05 14.83
CA GLU A 196 -4.48 8.68 14.39
C GLU A 196 -4.23 9.64 13.21
N ALA A 197 -3.19 10.47 13.32
CA ALA A 197 -2.79 11.39 12.28
C ALA A 197 -2.32 10.66 11.01
N GLN A 198 -1.55 9.57 11.14
CA GLN A 198 -1.15 8.74 10.02
C GLN A 198 -2.35 8.09 9.33
N ASN A 199 -3.27 7.49 10.10
CA ASN A 199 -4.48 6.88 9.55
C ASN A 199 -5.35 7.92 8.82
N LEU A 200 -5.46 9.11 9.38
CA LEU A 200 -6.22 10.20 8.78
C LEU A 200 -5.54 10.73 7.50
N LEU A 201 -4.21 10.82 7.48
CA LEU A 201 -3.41 11.16 6.31
C LEU A 201 -3.59 10.11 5.20
N LEU A 202 -3.61 8.82 5.53
CA LEU A 202 -3.79 7.75 4.56
C LEU A 202 -5.15 7.84 3.84
N ILE A 203 -6.21 8.31 4.51
CA ILE A 203 -7.54 8.47 3.88
C ILE A 203 -7.79 9.87 3.28
N SER A 204 -6.82 10.77 3.41
CA SER A 204 -6.94 12.16 2.97
C SER A 204 -7.00 12.30 1.44
N ILE A 205 -7.63 13.38 0.98
CA ILE A 205 -7.73 13.74 -0.43
C ILE A 205 -6.70 14.82 -0.73
N LYS A 206 -5.87 14.59 -1.75
CA LYS A 206 -4.86 15.55 -2.22
C LYS A 206 -5.52 16.61 -3.11
N GLN A 207 -5.21 17.87 -2.87
CA GLN A 207 -5.51 18.98 -3.78
C GLN A 207 -4.31 19.93 -3.81
N ASN A 208 -3.73 20.12 -4.99
CA ASN A 208 -2.41 20.73 -5.15
C ASN A 208 -1.39 19.95 -4.28
N ASP A 209 -0.57 20.64 -3.49
CA ASP A 209 0.40 20.02 -2.60
C ASP A 209 -0.17 19.63 -1.24
N ASP A 210 -1.36 20.13 -0.90
CA ASP A 210 -1.99 19.90 0.39
C ASP A 210 -2.88 18.64 0.34
N ARG A 211 -3.12 18.07 1.51
CA ARG A 211 -4.13 17.02 1.69
C ARG A 211 -5.12 17.39 2.76
N PHE A 212 -6.35 16.98 2.58
CA PHE A 212 -7.45 17.30 3.48
C PHE A 212 -8.12 16.02 3.94
N ALA A 213 -8.52 15.99 5.21
CA ALA A 213 -9.22 14.86 5.79
C ALA A 213 -10.28 15.32 6.79
N TYR A 214 -11.24 14.43 7.03
CA TYR A 214 -12.26 14.60 8.06
C TYR A 214 -12.21 13.39 8.99
N ASP A 215 -12.00 13.66 10.28
CA ASP A 215 -12.08 12.63 11.30
C ASP A 215 -13.54 12.45 11.72
N ASP A 216 -14.20 11.48 11.11
CA ASP A 216 -15.60 11.16 11.37
C ASP A 216 -15.82 10.38 12.68
N LYS A 217 -14.77 10.01 13.43
CA LYS A 217 -14.89 9.17 14.63
C LYS A 217 -14.63 9.94 15.91
N ALA A 218 -13.42 10.46 16.09
CA ALA A 218 -12.97 10.93 17.40
C ALA A 218 -13.29 12.41 17.61
N THR A 219 -12.83 13.26 16.70
CA THR A 219 -12.84 14.71 16.88
C THR A 219 -13.90 15.44 16.08
N LYS A 220 -14.55 14.77 15.11
CA LYS A 220 -15.55 15.38 14.20
C LYS A 220 -15.02 16.66 13.55
N SER A 221 -13.72 16.69 13.29
CA SER A 221 -12.98 17.89 12.88
C SER A 221 -12.28 17.67 11.55
N PHE A 222 -11.99 18.80 10.88
CA PHE A 222 -11.28 18.80 9.62
C PHE A 222 -9.80 19.08 9.82
N TYR A 223 -9.00 18.43 8.98
CA TYR A 223 -7.55 18.46 9.07
C TYR A 223 -6.95 18.77 7.72
N LYS A 224 -5.89 19.57 7.75
CA LYS A 224 -5.05 19.88 6.60
C LYS A 224 -3.65 19.33 6.85
N PHE A 225 -3.11 18.63 5.87
CA PHE A 225 -1.76 18.11 5.85
C PHE A 225 -0.97 18.85 4.78
N LYS A 226 0.13 19.48 5.17
CA LYS A 226 1.05 20.20 4.28
C LYS A 226 2.33 19.40 4.13
N PRO A 227 3.00 19.45 2.96
CA PRO A 227 4.27 18.75 2.77
C PRO A 227 5.34 19.35 3.69
N THR A 228 6.11 18.47 4.35
CA THR A 228 7.29 18.84 5.14
C THR A 228 8.54 18.85 4.27
N HIS A 229 8.67 17.87 3.39
CA HIS A 229 9.74 17.74 2.41
C HIS A 229 9.10 17.69 1.03
N LEU A 230 9.42 18.62 0.12
CA LEU A 230 8.72 18.71 -1.17
C LEU A 230 8.92 17.47 -2.08
N GLU A 231 10.04 16.76 -1.90
CA GLU A 231 10.41 15.61 -2.73
C GLU A 231 9.99 14.26 -2.14
N LEU A 232 9.65 14.24 -0.85
CA LEU A 232 9.26 13.03 -0.13
C LEU A 232 7.78 13.18 0.22
N GLU A 233 6.93 12.16 0.03
CA GLU A 233 5.50 12.22 0.43
C GLU A 233 5.33 12.25 1.96
N ILE A 234 5.97 13.20 2.63
CA ILE A 234 6.00 13.39 4.07
C ILE A 234 5.27 14.68 4.40
N TYR A 235 4.32 14.60 5.32
CA TYR A 235 3.40 15.66 5.65
C TYR A 235 3.33 15.88 7.16
N HIS A 236 3.16 17.14 7.56
CA HIS A 236 2.70 17.51 8.89
C HIS A 236 1.24 17.97 8.80
N GLY A 237 0.51 17.84 9.91
CA GLY A 237 -0.93 18.08 9.96
C GLY A 237 -1.32 19.11 11.01
N PHE A 238 -2.47 19.75 10.80
CA PHE A 238 -3.13 20.60 11.80
C PHE A 238 -4.63 20.64 11.56
N GLN A 239 -5.37 20.93 12.61
CA GLN A 239 -6.82 21.12 12.54
C GLN A 239 -7.14 22.44 11.83
N ILE A 240 -8.17 22.45 10.98
CA ILE A 240 -8.66 23.63 10.27
C ILE A 240 -10.18 23.79 10.46
N SER A 241 -10.70 24.98 10.16
CA SER A 241 -12.14 25.17 10.14
C SER A 241 -12.75 24.60 8.87
N GLU A 242 -14.06 24.31 8.91
CA GLU A 242 -14.80 23.82 7.74
C GLU A 242 -14.79 24.82 6.57
N ASN A 243 -14.66 26.12 6.86
CA ASN A 243 -14.62 27.19 5.86
C ASN A 243 -13.29 27.23 5.09
N ASP A 244 -12.23 26.64 5.64
CA ASP A 244 -10.90 26.58 5.02
C ASP A 244 -10.77 25.42 4.00
N ILE A 245 -11.86 24.66 3.81
CA ILE A 245 -11.88 23.48 2.94
C ILE A 245 -12.47 23.86 1.59
N PRO A 246 -11.75 23.58 0.50
CA PRO A 246 -12.29 23.75 -0.84
C PRO A 246 -13.62 22.99 -1.02
N PRO A 247 -14.69 23.61 -1.56
CA PRO A 247 -16.03 23.01 -1.61
C PRO A 247 -16.09 21.64 -2.30
N ASN A 248 -15.26 21.42 -3.32
CA ASN A 248 -15.14 20.15 -4.02
C ASN A 248 -14.59 19.03 -3.13
N ILE A 249 -13.62 19.34 -2.26
CA ILE A 249 -13.03 18.40 -1.32
C ILE A 249 -13.98 18.09 -0.18
N LYS A 250 -14.65 19.12 0.35
CA LYS A 250 -15.63 18.97 1.43
C LYS A 250 -16.69 17.91 1.09
N LYS A 251 -17.26 17.97 -0.10
CA LYS A 251 -18.27 17.00 -0.57
C LYS A 251 -17.70 15.57 -0.61
N ALA A 252 -16.45 15.40 -1.05
CA ALA A 252 -15.80 14.09 -1.17
C ALA A 252 -15.27 13.51 0.16
N LEU A 253 -15.09 14.35 1.18
CA LEU A 253 -14.75 13.92 2.55
C LEU A 253 -15.96 13.45 3.34
N GLN A 254 -17.15 13.95 3.00
CA GLN A 254 -18.41 13.64 3.67
C GLN A 254 -19.20 12.50 3.00
N SER A 255 -18.78 12.08 1.81
CA SER A 255 -19.26 10.87 1.11
C SER A 255 -18.52 9.63 1.58
#